data_AF-A0AAN9XR47-F1
#
_entry.id   AF-A0AAN9XR47-F1
#
_cell.length_a   1.000
_cell.length_b   1.000
_cell.length_c   1.000
_cell.angle_alpha   90.00
_cell.angle_beta   90.00
_cell.angle_gamma   90.00
#
_symmetry.space_group_name_H-M   'P 1'
#
loop_
_entity.id
_entity.type
_entity.pdbx_description
1 polymer ?
#
loop_
_entity_poly.entity_id
_entity_poly.type
_entity_poly.pdbx_seq_one_letter_code
_entity_poly.pdbx_strand_id
1 'polypeptide(L)'
;MVLPAEKTPRRALWNSNVDLVVPNFHTPASISIGASNFFDATVLKEAITKALVPFYPMAARLRRDDDAHVEIYCDAQGVLFVEADTTSSIDDFADFAPTLHLRQLIPSVDYSAGIHTYRLLLLQLPSSSKPTHP
;
A
#
# COMPACT_ATOMS: atom_id res chain seq x y z
N MET A 1 -6.75 3.87 -8.17
CA MET A 1 -7.15 3.94 -6.73
C MET A 1 -8.21 2.90 -6.48
N VAL A 2 -8.17 2.22 -5.33
CA VAL A 2 -9.15 1.18 -4.94
C VAL A 2 -9.89 1.63 -3.68
N LEU A 3 -11.21 1.68 -3.73
CA LEU A 3 -12.09 2.11 -2.64
C LEU A 3 -12.72 0.88 -1.96
N PRO A 4 -13.24 1.00 -0.72
CA PRO A 4 -14.08 -0.03 -0.12
C PRO A 4 -15.31 -0.33 -0.97
N ALA A 5 -15.73 -1.60 -1.02
CA ALA A 5 -16.86 -2.04 -1.84
C ALA A 5 -18.22 -1.51 -1.32
N GLU A 6 -18.26 -1.21 -0.02
CA GLU A 6 -19.46 -0.77 0.68
C GLU A 6 -19.15 0.44 1.56
N LYS A 7 -20.20 1.11 2.04
CA LYS A 7 -20.05 2.25 2.96
C LYS A 7 -19.43 1.77 4.27
N THR A 8 -18.31 2.38 4.65
CA THR A 8 -17.62 2.08 5.91
C THR A 8 -17.90 3.16 6.96
N PRO A 9 -17.74 2.85 8.27
CA PRO A 9 -17.91 3.85 9.32
C PRO A 9 -17.00 5.06 9.11
N ARG A 10 -17.57 6.25 9.13
CA ARG A 10 -16.81 7.51 9.10
C ARG A 10 -16.53 7.94 10.53
N ARG A 11 -15.27 7.82 10.96
CA ARG A 11 -14.84 8.18 12.31
C ARG A 11 -13.34 8.44 12.36
N ALA A 12 -12.91 9.10 13.42
CA ALA A 12 -11.51 9.20 13.77
C ALA A 12 -11.17 8.07 14.75
N LEU A 13 -10.07 7.37 14.50
CA LEU A 13 -9.53 6.37 15.42
C LEU A 13 -8.35 6.99 16.16
N TRP A 14 -8.47 6.99 17.48
CA TRP A 14 -7.40 7.44 18.35
C TRP A 14 -6.24 6.44 18.33
N ASN A 15 -5.03 6.94 18.06
CA ASN A 15 -3.80 6.16 18.14
C ASN A 15 -3.34 6.07 19.60
N SER A 16 -2.97 4.88 20.04
CA SER A 16 -2.37 4.71 21.35
C SER A 16 -0.93 5.23 21.37
N ASN A 17 -0.34 5.37 22.57
CA ASN A 17 1.06 5.75 22.71
C ASN A 17 2.01 4.83 21.91
N VAL A 18 1.71 3.53 21.81
CA VAL A 18 2.54 2.57 21.06
C VAL A 18 2.45 2.82 19.56
N ASP A 19 1.27 3.20 19.06
CA ASP A 19 1.07 3.55 17.64
C ASP A 19 1.82 4.83 17.26
N LEU A 20 2.02 5.76 18.20
CA LEU A 20 2.73 7.02 18.00
C LEU A 20 4.27 6.92 18.10
N VAL A 21 4.80 5.84 18.69
CA VAL A 21 6.26 5.61 18.77
C VAL A 21 6.83 5.31 17.38
N VAL A 22 6.05 4.67 16.52
CA VAL A 22 6.46 4.35 15.16
C VAL A 22 6.49 5.65 14.34
N PRO A 23 7.57 5.91 13.59
CA PRO A 23 7.61 7.06 12.70
C PRO A 23 6.47 7.06 11.69
N ASN A 24 6.01 8.25 11.30
CA ASN A 24 4.94 8.44 10.32
C ASN A 24 5.40 8.16 8.87
N PHE A 25 6.12 7.07 8.63
CA PHE A 25 6.50 6.62 7.29
C PHE A 25 6.13 5.15 7.08
N HIS A 26 6.01 4.74 5.83
CA HIS A 26 5.67 3.37 5.49
C HIS A 26 6.85 2.43 5.70
N THR A 27 6.58 1.25 6.25
CA THR A 27 7.49 0.11 6.22
C THR A 27 7.22 -0.68 4.93
N PRO A 28 8.10 -0.62 3.92
CA PRO A 28 7.90 -1.37 2.69
C PRO A 28 8.10 -2.87 2.89
N ALA A 29 7.34 -3.67 2.16
CA ALA A 29 7.51 -5.12 2.06
C ALA A 29 7.26 -5.58 0.62
N SER A 30 8.01 -6.57 0.17
CA SER A 30 7.84 -7.22 -1.13
C SER A 30 7.59 -8.71 -0.93
N ILE A 31 6.61 -9.26 -1.64
CA ILE A 31 6.30 -10.70 -1.65
C ILE A 31 6.42 -11.19 -3.08
N SER A 32 7.12 -12.31 -3.25
CA SER A 32 7.38 -12.94 -4.54
C SER A 32 6.74 -14.32 -4.57
N ILE A 33 5.92 -14.59 -5.59
CA ILE A 33 5.24 -15.87 -5.76
C ILE A 33 5.74 -16.51 -7.06
N GLY A 34 6.29 -17.71 -6.97
CA GLY A 34 6.87 -18.46 -8.09
C GLY A 34 5.84 -19.13 -9.01
N ALA A 35 4.82 -18.39 -9.47
CA ALA A 35 3.80 -18.88 -10.39
C ALA A 35 3.68 -17.93 -11.59
N SER A 36 3.80 -18.47 -12.81
CA SER A 36 3.67 -17.69 -14.04
C SER A 36 2.24 -17.17 -14.22
N ASN A 37 2.11 -15.90 -14.62
CA ASN A 37 0.82 -15.26 -14.96
C ASN A 37 -0.27 -15.39 -13.88
N PHE A 38 0.12 -15.48 -12.61
CA PHE A 38 -0.81 -15.80 -11.53
C PHE A 38 -1.71 -14.63 -11.11
N PHE A 39 -1.22 -13.40 -11.23
CA PHE A 39 -1.90 -12.22 -10.71
C PHE A 39 -2.71 -11.49 -11.78
N ASP A 40 -4.03 -11.66 -11.74
CA ASP A 40 -4.97 -10.79 -12.45
C ASP A 40 -5.22 -9.52 -11.61
N ALA A 41 -4.85 -8.36 -12.16
CA ALA A 41 -4.99 -7.08 -11.49
C ALA A 41 -6.46 -6.72 -11.18
N THR A 42 -7.40 -7.15 -12.03
CA THR A 42 -8.84 -6.94 -11.83
C THR A 42 -9.31 -7.76 -10.62
N VAL A 43 -8.96 -9.04 -10.58
CA VAL A 43 -9.30 -9.92 -9.44
C VAL A 43 -8.69 -9.40 -8.15
N LEU A 44 -7.44 -8.93 -8.17
CA LEU A 44 -6.79 -8.33 -7.00
C LEU A 44 -7.50 -7.05 -6.54
N LYS A 45 -7.83 -6.13 -7.45
CA LYS A 45 -8.59 -4.92 -7.10
C LYS A 45 -9.96 -5.26 -6.51
N GLU A 46 -10.64 -6.27 -7.04
CA GLU A 46 -11.91 -6.78 -6.52
C GLU A 46 -11.77 -7.41 -5.13
N ALA A 47 -10.69 -8.14 -4.87
CA ALA A 47 -10.40 -8.68 -3.55
C ALA A 47 -10.10 -7.56 -2.55
N ILE A 48 -9.29 -6.56 -2.95
CA ILE A 48 -8.93 -5.42 -2.10
C ILE A 48 -10.16 -4.58 -1.75
N THR A 49 -11.02 -4.26 -2.72
CA THR A 49 -12.24 -3.48 -2.43
C THR A 49 -13.14 -4.15 -1.39
N LYS A 50 -13.27 -5.49 -1.45
CA LYS A 50 -14.01 -6.28 -0.46
C LYS A 50 -13.29 -6.32 0.90
N ALA A 51 -11.97 -6.52 0.90
CA ALA A 51 -11.16 -6.53 2.13
C ALA A 51 -11.17 -5.18 2.85
N LEU A 52 -11.25 -4.08 2.11
CA LEU A 52 -11.34 -2.73 2.67
C LEU A 52 -12.66 -2.46 3.43
N VAL A 53 -13.68 -3.33 3.34
CA VAL A 53 -14.89 -3.17 4.15
C VAL A 53 -14.61 -3.49 5.63
N PRO A 54 -14.16 -4.70 6.02
CA PRO A 54 -13.77 -4.99 7.40
C PRO A 54 -12.48 -4.25 7.82
N PHE A 55 -11.55 -3.99 6.88
CA PHE A 55 -10.29 -3.28 7.13
C PHE A 55 -10.33 -1.82 6.68
N TYR A 56 -11.47 -1.16 6.82
CA TYR A 56 -11.67 0.23 6.39
C TYR A 56 -10.66 1.27 6.90
N PRO A 57 -9.97 1.10 8.05
CA PRO A 57 -8.91 2.04 8.43
C PRO A 57 -7.79 2.09 7.40
N MET A 58 -7.54 1.03 6.62
CA MET A 58 -6.52 1.05 5.55
C MET A 58 -6.85 2.04 4.42
N ALA A 59 -8.13 2.38 4.23
CA ALA A 59 -8.60 3.37 3.25
C ALA A 59 -8.58 4.82 3.79
N ALA A 60 -8.03 5.06 4.98
CA ALA A 60 -8.05 6.34 5.67
C ALA A 60 -6.85 7.24 5.32
N ARG A 61 -6.76 8.39 5.99
CA ARG A 61 -5.60 9.29 6.05
C ARG A 61 -5.22 9.56 7.50
N LEU A 62 -3.97 9.94 7.74
CA LEU A 62 -3.60 10.53 9.02
C LEU A 62 -4.07 11.97 9.09
N ARG A 63 -4.48 12.43 10.26
CA ARG A 63 -4.66 13.86 10.54
C ARG A 63 -4.20 14.16 11.96
N ARG A 64 -4.09 15.45 12.28
CA ARG A 64 -3.94 15.93 13.65
C ARG A 64 -5.29 16.45 14.12
N ASP A 65 -5.66 16.13 15.36
CA ASP A 65 -6.79 16.79 16.02
C ASP A 65 -6.38 18.16 16.59
N ASP A 66 -7.28 18.77 17.35
CA ASP A 66 -7.08 20.10 17.94
C ASP A 66 -5.93 20.14 18.97
N ASP A 67 -5.60 18.99 19.59
CA ASP A 67 -4.49 18.83 20.54
C ASP A 67 -3.18 18.41 19.84
N ALA A 68 -3.14 18.49 18.51
CA ALA A 68 -2.06 18.04 17.64
C ALA A 68 -1.76 16.53 17.72
N HIS A 69 -2.67 15.73 18.30
CA HIS A 69 -2.57 14.29 18.38
C HIS A 69 -2.82 13.66 17.01
N VAL A 70 -1.93 12.76 16.58
CA VAL A 70 -2.06 12.08 15.29
C VAL A 70 -3.11 10.97 15.38
N GLU A 71 -4.10 11.00 14.52
CA GLU A 71 -5.20 10.02 14.47
C GLU A 71 -5.45 9.52 13.05
N ILE A 72 -6.12 8.36 12.95
CA ILE A 72 -6.52 7.78 11.67
C ILE A 72 -7.93 8.24 11.34
N TYR A 73 -8.06 9.11 10.34
CA TYR A 73 -9.36 9.61 9.91
C TYR A 73 -9.95 8.76 8.80
N CYS A 74 -10.89 7.90 9.17
CA CYS A 74 -11.55 6.99 8.27
C CYS A 74 -12.67 7.71 7.50
N ASP A 75 -12.41 8.02 6.23
CA ASP A 75 -13.36 8.66 5.31
C ASP A 75 -13.43 7.97 3.94
N ALA A 76 -12.97 6.71 3.88
CA ALA A 76 -13.03 5.84 2.70
C ALA A 76 -12.34 6.40 1.44
N GLN A 77 -11.29 7.21 1.59
CA GLN A 77 -10.51 7.72 0.46
C GLN A 77 -9.71 6.66 -0.33
N GLY A 78 -9.67 5.42 0.16
CA GLY A 78 -9.08 4.28 -0.54
C GLY A 78 -7.56 4.21 -0.50
N VAL A 79 -7.07 3.18 -1.17
CA VAL A 79 -5.64 2.81 -1.24
C VAL A 79 -5.08 3.04 -2.64
N LEU A 80 -3.75 3.20 -2.73
CA LEU A 80 -3.08 3.29 -4.01
C LEU A 80 -2.82 1.86 -4.48
N PHE A 81 -3.20 1.58 -5.72
CA PHE A 81 -2.86 0.34 -6.42
C PHE A 81 -2.24 0.74 -7.74
N VAL A 82 -1.00 0.36 -7.96
CA VAL A 82 -0.20 0.65 -9.16
C VAL A 82 0.03 -0.66 -9.89
N GLU A 83 -0.29 -0.69 -11.17
CA GLU A 83 0.22 -1.72 -12.10
C GLU A 83 1.43 -1.11 -12.78
N ALA A 84 2.54 -1.84 -12.78
CA ALA A 84 3.79 -1.35 -13.33
C ALA A 84 4.41 -2.42 -14.24
N ASP A 85 4.82 -2.05 -15.43
CA ASP A 85 5.63 -2.92 -16.26
C ASP A 85 7.10 -2.80 -15.88
N THR A 86 7.78 -3.93 -15.82
CA THR A 86 9.22 -4.00 -15.59
C THR A 86 9.92 -4.86 -16.65
N THR A 87 11.15 -4.49 -16.96
CA THR A 87 12.06 -5.28 -17.79
C THR A 87 12.88 -6.27 -16.95
N SER A 88 12.78 -6.21 -15.63
CA SER A 88 13.45 -7.12 -14.71
C SER A 88 12.64 -8.42 -14.53
N SER A 89 13.31 -9.56 -14.34
CA SER A 89 12.69 -10.81 -13.88
C SER A 89 12.79 -10.93 -12.36
N ILE A 90 12.08 -11.91 -11.79
CA ILE A 90 12.18 -12.22 -10.36
C ILE A 90 13.62 -12.58 -9.94
N ASP A 91 14.39 -13.22 -10.82
CA ASP A 91 15.77 -13.61 -10.59
C ASP A 91 16.71 -12.40 -10.48
N ASP A 92 16.35 -11.27 -11.10
CA ASP A 92 17.11 -10.02 -10.97
C ASP A 92 17.01 -9.45 -9.54
N PHE A 93 16.12 -9.99 -8.69
CA PHE A 93 15.94 -9.63 -7.27
C PHE A 93 16.46 -10.71 -6.30
N ALA A 94 17.25 -11.68 -6.79
CA ALA A 94 17.76 -12.91 -6.16
C ALA A 94 17.72 -13.02 -4.62
N ASP A 95 18.38 -12.11 -3.89
CA ASP A 95 18.53 -12.20 -2.42
C ASP A 95 17.52 -11.34 -1.63
N PHE A 96 16.64 -10.62 -2.32
CA PHE A 96 15.74 -9.60 -1.78
C PHE A 96 16.43 -8.64 -0.78
N ALA A 97 17.74 -8.44 -0.93
CA ALA A 97 18.46 -7.49 -0.11
C ALA A 97 17.91 -6.08 -0.39
N PRO A 98 17.70 -5.23 0.64
CA PRO A 98 17.09 -3.92 0.51
C PRO A 98 17.96 -2.95 -0.30
N THR A 99 17.97 -3.12 -1.62
CA THR A 99 18.74 -2.36 -2.60
C THR A 99 17.88 -1.27 -3.22
N LEU A 100 18.52 -0.30 -3.89
CA LEU A 100 17.82 0.70 -4.70
C LEU A 100 16.99 0.07 -5.82
N HIS A 101 17.35 -1.14 -6.27
CA HIS A 101 16.61 -1.86 -7.29
C HIS A 101 15.26 -2.37 -6.76
N LEU A 102 15.19 -2.92 -5.54
CA LEU A 102 13.93 -3.31 -4.91
C LEU A 102 12.99 -2.12 -4.62
N ARG A 103 13.53 -0.92 -4.42
CA ARG A 103 12.68 0.28 -4.24
C ARG A 103 11.81 0.56 -5.46
N GLN A 104 12.19 0.08 -6.66
CA GLN A 104 11.36 0.21 -7.86
C GLN A 104 10.06 -0.60 -7.77
N LEU A 105 9.99 -1.60 -6.88
CA LEU A 105 8.80 -2.41 -6.64
C LEU A 105 7.79 -1.76 -5.68
N ILE A 106 8.14 -0.59 -5.12
CA ILE A 106 7.32 0.11 -4.13
C ILE A 106 6.98 1.51 -4.66
N PRO A 107 5.70 1.94 -4.59
CA PRO A 107 5.33 3.30 -4.99
C PRO A 107 6.08 4.35 -4.18
N SER A 108 6.53 5.41 -4.84
CA SER A 108 7.12 6.55 -4.15
C SER A 108 6.07 7.31 -3.33
N VAL A 109 6.50 7.82 -2.17
CA VAL A 109 5.65 8.63 -1.28
C VAL A 109 6.39 9.91 -0.95
N ASP A 110 5.74 11.05 -1.20
CA ASP A 110 6.20 12.35 -0.74
C ASP A 110 5.71 12.61 0.68
N TYR A 111 6.58 12.37 1.66
CA TYR A 111 6.28 12.64 3.07
C TYR A 111 6.39 14.12 3.44
N SER A 112 6.93 14.98 2.55
CA SER A 112 7.11 16.42 2.82
C SER A 112 5.81 17.22 2.64
N ALA A 113 4.86 16.71 1.86
CA ALA A 113 3.56 17.32 1.62
C ALA A 113 2.61 17.28 2.85
N GLY A 114 3.00 16.58 3.93
CA GLY A 114 2.25 16.48 5.18
C GLY A 114 1.38 15.22 5.29
N ILE A 115 1.12 14.81 6.55
CA ILE A 115 0.62 13.46 6.87
C ILE A 115 -0.77 13.10 6.32
N HIS A 116 -1.56 14.12 5.98
CA HIS A 116 -2.91 13.95 5.45
C HIS A 116 -2.93 13.69 3.94
N THR A 117 -1.80 13.88 3.26
CA THR A 117 -1.72 13.80 1.80
C THR A 117 -1.47 12.38 1.30
N TYR A 118 -0.70 11.57 2.05
CA TYR A 118 -0.39 10.20 1.67
C TYR A 118 -1.39 9.19 2.23
N ARG A 119 -1.58 8.12 1.47
CA ARG A 119 -2.43 6.97 1.82
C ARG A 119 -1.72 6.09 2.83
N LEU A 120 -2.46 5.45 3.73
CA LEU A 120 -1.88 4.51 4.71
C LEU A 120 -1.37 3.22 4.08
N LEU A 121 -1.95 2.82 2.94
CA LEU A 121 -1.56 1.62 2.21
C LEU A 121 -1.36 1.94 0.72
N LEU A 122 -0.21 1.50 0.21
CA LEU A 122 0.18 1.57 -1.18
C LEU A 122 0.58 0.16 -1.63
N LEU A 123 0.05 -0.26 -2.76
CA LEU A 123 0.28 -1.57 -3.35
C LEU A 123 0.76 -1.38 -4.79
N GLN A 124 1.74 -2.19 -5.18
CA GLN A 124 2.23 -2.23 -6.56
C GLN A 124 2.29 -3.67 -7.03
N LEU A 125 1.76 -3.89 -8.24
CA LEU A 125 1.83 -5.15 -8.95
C LEU A 125 2.76 -4.96 -10.16
N PRO A 126 4.01 -5.44 -10.08
CA PRO A 126 4.92 -5.44 -11.22
C PRO A 126 4.60 -6.61 -12.17
N SER A 127 4.38 -6.33 -13.46
CA SER A 127 4.34 -7.31 -14.54
C SER A 127 5.68 -7.33 -15.29
N SER A 128 6.32 -8.50 -15.39
CA SER A 128 7.51 -8.65 -16.23
C SER A 128 7.11 -9.06 -17.64
N SER A 129 7.68 -8.37 -18.63
CA SER A 129 7.57 -8.74 -20.05
C SER A 129 8.67 -9.73 -20.48
N LYS A 130 9.65 -9.99 -19.60
CA LYS A 130 10.76 -10.90 -19.86
C LYS A 130 10.31 -12.34 -19.59
N PRO A 131 10.51 -13.30 -20.51
CA PRO A 131 10.14 -14.68 -20.26
C PRO A 131 10.97 -15.21 -19.07
N THR A 132 10.29 -15.72 -18.04
CA THR A 132 10.95 -16.49 -16.98
C THR A 132 11.58 -17.72 -17.61
N HIS A 133 12.91 -17.82 -17.56
CA HIS A 133 13.60 -19.03 -18.02
C HIS A 133 13.22 -20.20 -17.10
N PRO A 134 12.95 -21.39 -17.67
CA PRO A 134 12.60 -22.59 -16.91
C PRO A 134 13.77 -23.14 -16.09
#